data_AF-A0A2G9TTK4-F1
#
_entry.id   AF-A0A2G9TTK4-F1
#
_cell.length_a   1.000
_cell.length_b   1.000
_cell.length_c   1.000
_cell.angle_alpha   90.00
_cell.angle_beta   90.00
_cell.angle_gamma   90.00
#
_symmetry.space_group_name_H-M   'P 1'
#
loop_
_entity.id
_entity.type
_entity.pdbx_description
1 polymer ?
#
loop_
_entity_poly.entity_id
_entity_poly.type
_entity_poly.pdbx_seq_one_letter_code
_entity_poly.pdbx_strand_id
1 'polypeptide(L)'
;MTALLQMGIFGDTSSPFDEYIDKVTAEHLTTENWAMILDVCDKVNSDPRAPKNALLSIRKRLNHRDPHVVLLALSVLDSCWSNCGPAFRKEVSSASFINELQAKATHSTRLVAEKTRMMIQKWVENECKSDASLSLVASLYKNLVADGYSFSSNEPKKSSLTRDIQAEEEDALAKAIALSLQEADKAPKTSKLYQSLNTTYPSTNGTSNK
;
A
#
# COMPACT_ATOMS: atom_id res chain seq x y z
N MET A 1 7.38 -37.72 -15.71
CA MET A 1 6.72 -36.96 -16.81
C MET A 1 5.32 -37.55 -16.92
N THR A 2 4.21 -36.87 -16.68
CA THR A 2 3.89 -35.45 -16.55
C THR A 2 2.60 -35.38 -15.73
N ALA A 3 2.52 -34.42 -14.81
CA ALA A 3 1.40 -34.26 -13.88
C ALA A 3 0.09 -33.92 -14.62
N LEU A 4 -0.93 -34.74 -14.39
CA LEU A 4 -2.33 -34.44 -14.67
C LEU A 4 -3.07 -34.27 -13.34
N LEU A 5 -2.91 -33.13 -12.68
CA LEU A 5 -3.77 -32.74 -11.57
C LEU A 5 -3.82 -31.20 -11.50
N GLN A 6 -4.93 -30.64 -11.99
CA GLN A 6 -5.75 -29.61 -11.32
C GLN A 6 -6.62 -28.90 -12.37
N MET A 7 -7.67 -29.56 -12.85
CA MET A 7 -8.82 -28.87 -13.45
C MET A 7 -9.75 -28.50 -12.30
N GLY A 8 -9.67 -27.24 -11.86
CA GLY A 8 -10.51 -26.69 -10.80
C GLY A 8 -11.94 -26.49 -11.29
N ILE A 9 -12.87 -27.21 -10.66
CA ILE A 9 -14.32 -27.13 -10.83
C ILE A 9 -14.87 -25.94 -10.02
N PHE A 10 -14.60 -24.71 -10.44
CA PHE A 10 -15.36 -23.53 -10.01
C PHE A 10 -15.47 -22.60 -11.20
N GLY A 11 -16.68 -22.46 -11.74
CA GLY A 11 -16.93 -21.82 -13.02
C GLY A 11 -16.29 -20.44 -13.16
N ASP A 12 -15.80 -20.17 -14.36
CA ASP A 12 -15.43 -18.87 -14.90
C ASP A 12 -16.65 -17.92 -14.87
N THR A 13 -17.05 -17.52 -13.66
CA THR A 13 -17.98 -16.42 -13.47
C THR A 13 -17.18 -15.16 -13.77
N SER A 14 -17.27 -14.74 -15.03
CA SER A 14 -16.77 -13.45 -15.49
C SER A 14 -17.41 -12.37 -14.63
N SER A 15 -16.57 -11.63 -13.91
CA SER A 15 -17.01 -10.51 -13.09
C SER A 15 -16.74 -9.22 -13.87
N PRO A 16 -17.65 -8.24 -13.83
CA PRO A 16 -17.39 -6.94 -14.45
C PRO A 16 -16.21 -6.18 -13.80
N PHE A 17 -15.69 -6.68 -12.68
CA PHE A 17 -14.50 -6.15 -12.02
C PHE A 17 -13.19 -6.79 -12.50
N ASP A 18 -13.23 -7.88 -13.28
CA ASP A 18 -12.02 -8.61 -13.68
C ASP A 18 -11.02 -7.68 -14.39
N GLU A 19 -11.46 -6.89 -15.37
CA GLU A 19 -10.59 -5.96 -16.11
C GLU A 19 -9.98 -4.87 -15.21
N TYR A 20 -10.78 -4.28 -14.33
CA TYR A 20 -10.31 -3.24 -13.41
C TYR A 20 -9.28 -3.80 -12.42
N ILE A 21 -9.58 -4.97 -11.85
CA ILE A 21 -8.74 -5.63 -10.85
C ILE A 21 -7.44 -6.16 -11.49
N ASP A 22 -7.50 -6.73 -12.70
CA ASP A 22 -6.31 -7.13 -13.46
C ASP A 22 -5.41 -5.94 -13.76
N LYS A 23 -5.99 -4.80 -14.14
CA LYS A 23 -5.23 -3.58 -14.43
C LYS A 23 -4.49 -3.05 -13.20
N VAL A 24 -5.13 -2.99 -12.03
CA VAL A 24 -4.49 -2.48 -10.80
C VAL A 24 -3.54 -3.46 -10.13
N THR A 25 -3.55 -4.72 -10.57
CA THR A 25 -2.66 -5.78 -10.06
C THR A 25 -1.80 -6.39 -11.16
N ALA A 26 -1.53 -5.64 -12.22
CA ALA A 26 -0.77 -6.13 -13.37
C ALA A 26 0.70 -6.40 -12.99
N GLU A 27 1.26 -7.48 -13.54
CA GLU A 27 2.63 -7.97 -13.21
C GLU A 27 3.73 -6.92 -13.46
N HIS A 28 3.50 -5.99 -14.39
CA HIS A 28 4.47 -4.96 -14.77
C HIS A 28 4.47 -3.73 -13.84
N LEU A 29 3.48 -3.61 -12.92
CA LEU A 29 3.46 -2.52 -11.96
C LEU A 29 4.58 -2.71 -10.95
N THR A 30 5.42 -1.70 -10.72
CA THR A 30 6.51 -1.80 -9.73
C THR A 30 6.03 -1.56 -8.30
N THR A 31 4.98 -0.75 -8.13
CA THR A 31 4.39 -0.37 -6.83
C THR A 31 2.87 -0.24 -6.95
N GLU A 32 2.16 -0.05 -5.82
CA GLU A 32 0.73 0.23 -5.86
C GLU A 32 0.43 1.52 -6.65
N ASN A 33 -0.58 1.45 -7.53
CA ASN A 33 -1.17 2.63 -8.14
C ASN A 33 -2.41 3.06 -7.33
N TRP A 34 -2.19 3.89 -6.31
CA TRP A 34 -3.25 4.32 -5.40
C TRP A 34 -4.42 5.03 -6.08
N ALA A 35 -4.16 5.79 -7.16
CA ALA A 35 -5.24 6.42 -7.91
C ALA A 35 -6.20 5.35 -8.48
N MET A 36 -5.66 4.33 -9.16
CA MET A 36 -6.51 3.28 -9.72
C MET A 36 -7.15 2.40 -8.64
N ILE A 37 -6.48 2.19 -7.50
CA ILE A 37 -7.06 1.45 -6.36
C ILE A 37 -8.27 2.19 -5.78
N LEU A 38 -8.19 3.53 -5.67
CA LEU A 38 -9.31 4.34 -5.19
C LEU A 38 -10.45 4.38 -6.22
N ASP A 39 -10.15 4.44 -7.52
CA ASP A 39 -11.16 4.31 -8.58
C ASP A 39 -11.92 2.97 -8.47
N VAL A 40 -11.23 1.88 -8.12
CA VAL A 40 -11.87 0.59 -7.83
C VAL A 40 -12.80 0.70 -6.62
N CYS A 41 -12.39 1.39 -5.55
CA CYS A 41 -13.24 1.59 -4.37
C CYS A 41 -14.53 2.36 -4.71
N ASP A 42 -14.41 3.43 -5.50
CA ASP A 42 -15.56 4.20 -5.98
C ASP A 42 -16.50 3.34 -6.82
N LYS A 43 -15.95 2.47 -7.67
CA LYS A 43 -16.75 1.53 -8.46
C LYS A 43 -17.45 0.50 -7.59
N VAL A 44 -16.79 -0.02 -6.54
CA VAL A 44 -17.41 -0.94 -5.58
C VAL A 44 -18.57 -0.28 -4.84
N ASN A 45 -18.47 1.01 -4.54
CA ASN A 45 -19.53 1.77 -3.87
C ASN A 45 -20.70 2.18 -4.79
N SER A 46 -20.58 1.99 -6.11
CA SER A 46 -21.58 2.46 -7.08
C SER A 46 -22.86 1.61 -7.18
N ASP A 47 -22.83 0.34 -6.77
CA ASP A 47 -23.96 -0.59 -6.90
C ASP A 47 -23.98 -1.61 -5.74
N PRO A 48 -25.16 -1.95 -5.17
CA PRO A 48 -25.29 -3.00 -4.14
C PRO A 48 -24.69 -4.38 -4.47
N ARG A 49 -24.59 -4.76 -5.76
CA ARG A 49 -24.01 -6.04 -6.21
C ARG A 49 -22.50 -5.98 -6.42
N ALA A 50 -21.94 -4.77 -6.53
CA ALA A 50 -20.53 -4.57 -6.82
C ALA A 50 -19.58 -5.16 -5.78
N PRO A 51 -19.84 -5.10 -4.46
CA PRO A 51 -18.95 -5.67 -3.46
C PRO A 51 -18.64 -7.16 -3.65
N LYS A 52 -19.67 -7.96 -3.93
CA LYS A 52 -19.54 -9.40 -4.18
C LYS A 52 -18.73 -9.70 -5.44
N ASN A 53 -19.01 -8.97 -6.52
CA ASN A 53 -18.32 -9.15 -7.81
C ASN A 53 -16.86 -8.72 -7.72
N ALA A 54 -16.57 -7.61 -7.04
CA ALA A 54 -15.20 -7.15 -6.80
C ALA A 54 -14.41 -8.14 -5.94
N LEU A 55 -15.01 -8.66 -4.87
CA LEU A 55 -14.36 -9.66 -4.02
C LEU A 55 -14.04 -10.95 -4.80
N LEU A 56 -14.92 -11.36 -5.72
CA LEU A 56 -14.68 -12.50 -6.61
C LEU A 56 -13.46 -12.28 -7.51
N SER A 57 -13.33 -11.10 -8.12
CA SER A 57 -12.16 -10.74 -8.93
C SER A 57 -10.87 -10.63 -8.09
N ILE A 58 -10.95 -10.01 -6.90
CA ILE A 58 -9.83 -9.94 -5.95
C ILE A 58 -9.37 -11.34 -5.55
N ARG A 59 -10.30 -12.26 -5.26
CA ARG A 59 -9.99 -13.66 -4.94
C ARG A 59 -9.21 -14.35 -6.06
N LYS A 60 -9.55 -14.11 -7.33
CA LYS A 60 -8.78 -14.65 -8.47
C LYS A 60 -7.33 -14.18 -8.41
N ARG A 61 -7.08 -12.89 -8.16
CA ARG A 61 -5.73 -12.33 -8.04
C ARG A 61 -4.98 -12.79 -6.79
N LEU A 62 -5.67 -12.98 -5.67
CA LEU A 62 -5.05 -13.54 -4.46
C LEU A 62 -4.53 -14.97 -4.68
N ASN A 63 -5.11 -15.72 -5.62
CA ASN A 63 -4.67 -17.06 -6.00
C ASN A 63 -3.75 -17.10 -7.22
N HIS A 64 -3.22 -15.95 -7.63
CA HIS A 64 -2.24 -15.87 -8.68
C HIS A 64 -0.91 -16.54 -8.27
N ARG A 65 -0.18 -17.08 -9.27
CA ARG A 65 1.11 -17.76 -9.05
C ARG A 65 2.24 -16.80 -8.65
N ASP A 66 2.16 -15.57 -9.12
CA ASP A 66 3.15 -14.53 -8.84
C ASP A 66 2.84 -13.87 -7.50
N PRO A 67 3.72 -13.98 -6.48
CA PRO A 67 3.52 -13.34 -5.18
C PRO A 67 3.43 -11.81 -5.27
N HIS A 68 4.04 -11.19 -6.28
CA HIS A 68 3.94 -9.74 -6.49
C HIS A 68 2.51 -9.31 -6.80
N VAL A 69 1.84 -10.02 -7.73
CA VAL A 69 0.41 -9.82 -8.02
C VAL A 69 -0.45 -10.03 -6.78
N VAL A 70 -0.14 -11.03 -5.96
CA VAL A 70 -0.86 -11.30 -4.71
C VAL A 70 -0.70 -10.14 -3.71
N LEU A 71 0.51 -9.56 -3.60
CA LEU A 71 0.74 -8.39 -2.74
C LEU A 71 -0.06 -7.16 -3.20
N LEU A 72 -0.12 -6.90 -4.50
CA LEU A 72 -0.96 -5.83 -5.07
C LEU A 72 -2.44 -6.08 -4.80
N ALA A 73 -2.90 -7.33 -4.96
CA ALA A 73 -4.28 -7.72 -4.67
C ALA A 73 -4.64 -7.56 -3.19
N LEU A 74 -3.71 -7.84 -2.27
CA LEU A 74 -3.88 -7.56 -0.84
C LEU A 74 -4.01 -6.05 -0.58
N SER A 75 -3.26 -5.20 -1.28
CA SER A 75 -3.43 -3.73 -1.16
C SER A 75 -4.80 -3.26 -1.65
N VAL A 76 -5.31 -3.82 -2.76
CA VAL A 76 -6.67 -3.54 -3.24
C VAL A 76 -7.71 -3.97 -2.22
N LEU A 77 -7.58 -5.19 -1.68
CA LEU A 77 -8.49 -5.72 -0.66
C LEU A 77 -8.52 -4.84 0.59
N ASP A 78 -7.36 -4.44 1.08
CA ASP A 78 -7.21 -3.56 2.25
C ASP A 78 -7.85 -2.19 2.03
N SER A 79 -7.67 -1.62 0.84
CA SER A 79 -8.31 -0.37 0.46
C SER A 79 -9.82 -0.51 0.40
N CYS A 80 -10.34 -1.58 -0.24
CA CYS A 80 -11.77 -1.82 -0.31
C CYS A 80 -12.40 -2.05 1.07
N TRP A 81 -11.72 -2.75 1.98
CA TRP A 81 -12.18 -2.91 3.37
C TRP A 81 -12.37 -1.55 4.07
N SER A 82 -11.42 -0.65 3.86
CA SER A 82 -11.39 0.67 4.50
C SER A 82 -12.42 1.62 3.90
N ASN A 83 -12.66 1.56 2.58
CA ASN A 83 -13.42 2.57 1.83
C ASN A 83 -14.81 2.12 1.35
N CYS A 84 -15.13 0.83 1.31
CA CYS A 84 -16.34 0.32 0.65
C CYS A 84 -17.51 -0.03 1.60
N GLY A 85 -17.41 0.40 2.86
CA GLY A 85 -18.46 0.29 3.85
C GLY A 85 -18.86 -1.15 4.25
N PRO A 86 -19.95 -1.31 5.03
CA PRO A 86 -20.32 -2.59 5.65
C PRO A 86 -20.68 -3.70 4.65
N ALA A 87 -21.24 -3.35 3.49
CA ALA A 87 -21.63 -4.34 2.47
C ALA A 87 -20.42 -5.15 1.98
N PHE A 88 -19.29 -4.49 1.71
CA PHE A 88 -18.06 -5.16 1.32
C PHE A 88 -17.44 -5.96 2.47
N ARG A 89 -17.39 -5.38 3.67
CA ARG A 89 -16.85 -6.06 4.87
C ARG A 89 -17.61 -7.34 5.20
N LYS A 90 -18.92 -7.38 4.98
CA LYS A 90 -19.75 -8.58 5.16
C LYS A 90 -19.39 -9.69 4.17
N GLU A 91 -19.12 -9.37 2.91
CA GLU A 91 -18.67 -10.36 1.92
C GLU A 91 -17.29 -10.93 2.29
N VAL A 92 -16.38 -10.08 2.80
CA VAL A 92 -15.06 -10.50 3.32
C VAL A 92 -15.21 -11.36 4.58
N SER A 93 -16.15 -11.03 5.47
CA SER A 93 -16.50 -11.80 6.67
C SER A 93 -17.38 -13.03 6.35
N SER A 94 -17.11 -13.71 5.25
CA SER A 94 -17.74 -14.99 4.89
C SER A 94 -16.80 -16.15 5.21
N ALA A 95 -17.34 -17.28 5.66
CA ALA A 95 -16.51 -18.44 6.04
C ALA A 95 -15.56 -18.90 4.92
N SER A 96 -16.01 -18.84 3.66
CA SER A 96 -15.19 -19.20 2.50
C SER A 96 -14.00 -18.26 2.32
N PHE A 97 -14.21 -16.94 2.42
CA PHE A 97 -13.13 -15.97 2.26
C PHE A 97 -12.19 -15.93 3.47
N ILE A 98 -12.70 -16.17 4.68
CA ILE A 98 -11.89 -16.29 5.89
C ILE A 98 -10.91 -17.45 5.81
N ASN A 99 -11.34 -18.61 5.28
CA ASN A 99 -10.44 -19.75 5.05
C ASN A 99 -9.34 -19.41 4.04
N GLU A 100 -9.65 -18.65 2.99
CA GLU A 100 -8.65 -18.18 2.03
C GLU A 100 -7.66 -17.20 2.68
N LEU A 101 -8.14 -16.23 3.46
CA LEU A 101 -7.29 -15.30 4.22
C LEU A 101 -6.39 -16.04 5.22
N GLN A 102 -6.91 -17.06 5.90
CA GLN A 102 -6.12 -17.91 6.78
C GLN A 102 -4.99 -18.58 5.99
N ALA A 103 -5.30 -19.20 4.84
CA ALA A 103 -4.29 -19.82 4.00
C ALA A 103 -3.24 -18.81 3.48
N LYS A 104 -3.64 -17.57 3.17
CA LYS A 104 -2.67 -16.51 2.82
C LYS A 104 -1.82 -16.10 4.01
N ALA A 105 -2.38 -16.06 5.20
CA ALA A 105 -1.67 -15.74 6.43
C ALA A 105 -0.72 -16.86 6.90
N THR A 106 -0.93 -18.13 6.54
CA THR A 106 -0.14 -19.26 7.08
C THR A 106 0.70 -20.03 6.06
N HIS A 107 0.24 -20.14 4.80
CA HIS A 107 0.80 -21.04 3.80
C HIS A 107 1.37 -20.32 2.56
N SER A 108 1.51 -18.99 2.61
CA SER A 108 2.10 -18.19 1.51
C SER A 108 3.55 -17.80 1.77
N THR A 109 4.18 -17.14 0.80
CA THR A 109 5.53 -16.57 0.97
C THR A 109 5.56 -15.59 2.16
N ARG A 110 6.74 -15.40 2.76
CA ARG A 110 6.91 -14.59 3.98
C ARG A 110 6.22 -13.22 3.87
N LEU A 111 6.50 -12.48 2.79
CA LEU A 111 5.95 -11.14 2.59
C LEU A 111 4.42 -11.13 2.44
N VAL A 112 3.85 -12.09 1.72
CA VAL A 112 2.39 -12.21 1.55
C VAL A 112 1.73 -12.54 2.88
N ALA A 113 2.30 -13.48 3.63
CA ALA A 113 1.79 -13.88 4.93
C ALA A 113 1.87 -12.75 5.95
N GLU A 114 3.01 -12.05 6.03
CA GLU A 114 3.21 -10.88 6.89
C GLU A 114 2.21 -9.76 6.55
N LYS A 115 2.09 -9.37 5.27
CA LYS A 115 1.13 -8.34 4.83
C LYS A 115 -0.31 -8.72 5.17
N THR A 116 -0.68 -9.98 4.94
CA THR A 116 -2.03 -10.49 5.27
C THR A 116 -2.32 -10.38 6.77
N ARG A 117 -1.36 -10.77 7.63
CA ARG A 117 -1.51 -10.70 9.09
C ARG A 117 -1.62 -9.25 9.58
N MET A 118 -0.75 -8.36 9.09
CA MET A 118 -0.79 -6.93 9.44
C MET A 118 -2.13 -6.30 9.05
N MET A 119 -2.64 -6.62 7.87
CA MET A 119 -3.95 -6.17 7.40
C MET A 119 -5.09 -6.67 8.31
N ILE A 120 -5.10 -7.97 8.66
CA ILE A 120 -6.09 -8.55 9.58
C ILE A 120 -6.04 -7.87 10.96
N GLN A 121 -4.84 -7.67 11.52
CA GLN A 121 -4.68 -6.97 12.79
C GLN A 121 -5.29 -5.56 12.73
N LYS A 122 -4.92 -4.78 11.71
CA LYS A 122 -5.43 -3.43 11.50
C LYS A 122 -6.97 -3.42 11.45
N TRP A 123 -7.57 -4.34 10.71
CA TRP A 123 -9.02 -4.45 10.58
C TRP A 123 -9.72 -4.73 11.92
N VAL A 124 -9.12 -5.61 12.75
CA VAL A 124 -9.66 -5.93 14.06
C VAL A 124 -9.55 -4.75 15.02
N GLU A 125 -8.46 -3.99 14.94
CA GLU A 125 -8.21 -2.84 15.81
C GLU A 125 -9.12 -1.64 15.50
N ASN A 126 -9.49 -1.46 14.23
CA ASN A 126 -10.22 -0.29 13.76
C ASN A 126 -11.72 -0.55 13.58
N GLU A 127 -12.11 -1.55 12.78
CA GLU A 127 -13.51 -1.74 12.37
C GLU A 127 -14.25 -2.81 13.17
N CYS A 128 -13.61 -3.96 13.46
CA CYS A 128 -14.32 -5.11 14.06
C CYS A 128 -14.76 -4.88 15.51
N LYS A 129 -14.23 -3.88 16.22
CA LYS A 129 -14.68 -3.52 17.57
C LYS A 129 -16.11 -2.97 17.59
N SER A 130 -16.54 -2.39 16.47
CA SER A 130 -17.82 -1.68 16.36
C SER A 130 -18.91 -2.53 15.71
N ASP A 131 -18.58 -3.69 15.13
CA ASP A 131 -19.50 -4.50 14.34
C ASP A 131 -19.37 -6.01 14.62
N ALA A 132 -20.39 -6.58 15.25
CA ALA A 132 -20.44 -8.01 15.60
C ALA A 132 -20.53 -8.94 14.36
N SER A 133 -20.97 -8.43 13.21
CA SER A 133 -21.02 -9.21 11.97
C SER A 133 -19.63 -9.54 11.40
N LEU A 134 -18.59 -8.87 11.89
CA LEU A 134 -17.18 -9.09 11.53
C LEU A 134 -16.46 -10.04 12.49
N SER A 135 -17.20 -10.76 13.32
CA SER A 135 -16.67 -11.68 14.33
C SER A 135 -15.79 -12.80 13.76
N LEU A 136 -15.99 -13.22 12.51
CA LEU A 136 -15.13 -14.23 11.86
C LEU A 136 -13.71 -13.70 11.62
N VAL A 137 -13.56 -12.44 11.20
CA VAL A 137 -12.24 -11.80 11.05
C VAL A 137 -11.56 -11.68 12.42
N ALA A 138 -12.31 -11.26 13.44
CA ALA A 138 -11.78 -11.18 14.81
C ALA A 138 -11.36 -12.55 15.37
N SER A 139 -12.09 -13.61 15.02
CA SER A 139 -11.78 -14.99 15.43
C SER A 139 -10.54 -15.50 14.70
N LEU A 140 -10.42 -15.23 13.40
CA LEU A 140 -9.22 -15.53 12.61
C LEU A 140 -7.98 -14.88 13.24
N TYR A 141 -8.05 -13.59 13.58
CA TYR A 141 -6.95 -12.89 14.26
C TYR A 141 -6.54 -13.58 15.57
N LYS A 142 -7.52 -13.89 16.45
CA LYS A 142 -7.26 -14.56 17.72
C LYS A 142 -6.61 -15.94 17.54
N ASN A 143 -7.05 -16.71 16.56
CA ASN A 143 -6.47 -18.02 16.25
C ASN A 143 -5.03 -17.88 15.77
N LEU A 144 -4.74 -16.93 14.88
CA LEU A 144 -3.38 -16.67 14.41
C LEU A 144 -2.45 -16.22 15.55
N VAL A 145 -2.95 -15.43 16.51
CA VAL A 145 -2.19 -15.07 17.72
C VAL A 145 -1.95 -16.29 18.60
N ALA A 146 -2.97 -17.13 18.82
CA ALA A 146 -2.86 -18.35 19.63
C ALA A 146 -1.88 -19.37 19.03
N ASP A 147 -1.81 -19.44 17.71
CA ASP A 147 -0.87 -20.28 16.96
C ASP A 147 0.57 -19.70 16.95
N GLY A 148 0.79 -18.51 17.52
CA GLY A 148 2.11 -17.90 17.68
C GLY A 148 2.64 -17.13 16.47
N TYR A 149 1.78 -16.74 15.53
CA TYR A 149 2.20 -15.94 14.39
C TYR A 149 2.53 -14.49 14.78
N SER A 150 3.60 -13.93 14.18
CA SER A 150 3.97 -12.52 14.35
C SER A 150 3.17 -11.61 13.42
N PHE A 151 2.88 -10.40 13.91
CA PHE A 151 2.16 -9.33 13.22
C PHE A 151 2.98 -8.05 13.04
N SER A 152 4.27 -8.07 13.41
CA SER A 152 5.19 -6.96 13.15
C SER A 152 5.84 -7.11 11.77
N SER A 153 6.00 -6.00 11.05
CA SER A 153 6.90 -5.96 9.91
C SER A 153 8.33 -6.11 10.41
N ASN A 154 8.96 -7.26 10.17
CA ASN A 154 10.40 -7.41 10.31
C ASN A 154 11.05 -6.84 9.05
N GLU A 155 10.85 -5.54 8.77
CA GLU A 155 11.88 -4.85 8.02
C GLU A 155 13.16 -4.99 8.84
N PRO A 156 14.32 -5.31 8.21
CA PRO A 156 15.57 -5.16 8.90
C PRO A 156 15.61 -3.69 9.35
N LYS A 157 15.33 -3.45 10.63
CA LYS A 157 15.62 -2.18 11.27
C LYS A 157 17.06 -1.91 10.86
N LYS A 158 17.25 -0.89 10.02
CA LYS A 158 18.55 -0.28 9.78
C LYS A 158 19.22 -0.24 11.15
N SER A 159 20.20 -1.13 11.30
CA SER A 159 20.70 -1.54 12.61
C SER A 159 21.20 -0.30 13.34
N SER A 160 21.30 -0.35 14.67
CA SER A 160 21.73 0.78 15.51
C SER A 160 22.92 1.60 14.96
N LEU A 161 23.79 0.96 14.17
CA LEU A 161 24.86 1.58 13.38
C LEU A 161 24.44 2.81 12.57
N THR A 162 23.26 2.82 11.94
CA THR A 162 22.80 3.99 11.17
C THR A 162 22.41 5.19 12.03
N ARG A 163 21.97 4.99 13.28
CA ARG A 163 21.64 6.11 14.18
C ARG A 163 22.88 6.82 14.67
N ASP A 164 23.96 6.07 14.93
CA ASP A 164 25.23 6.63 15.36
C ASP A 164 25.92 7.40 14.21
N ILE A 165 25.85 6.86 12.98
CA ILE A 165 26.36 7.56 11.78
C ILE A 165 25.56 8.84 11.49
N GLN A 166 24.22 8.81 11.61
CA GLN A 166 23.40 10.00 11.37
C GLN A 166 23.64 11.10 12.41
N ALA A 167 23.86 10.74 13.67
CA ALA A 167 24.14 11.72 14.72
C ALA A 167 25.49 12.43 14.52
N GLU A 168 26.51 11.70 14.03
CA GLU A 168 27.83 12.26 13.73
C GLU A 168 27.80 13.15 12.47
N GLU A 169 27.04 12.75 11.44
CA GLU A 169 26.81 13.59 10.26
C GLU A 169 26.05 14.88 10.60
N GLU A 170 25.02 14.81 11.44
CA GLU A 170 24.25 15.98 11.89
C GLU A 170 25.09 16.97 12.71
N ASP A 171 25.97 16.49 13.61
CA ASP A 171 26.89 17.35 14.36
C ASP A 171 27.92 18.02 13.44
N ALA A 172 28.49 17.27 12.50
CA ALA A 172 29.43 17.79 11.51
C ALA A 172 28.79 18.89 10.62
N LEU A 173 27.53 18.68 10.21
CA LEU A 173 26.75 19.66 9.45
C LEU A 173 26.49 20.93 10.28
N ALA A 174 26.05 20.79 11.53
CA ALA A 174 25.79 21.92 12.42
C ALA A 174 27.05 22.76 12.66
N LYS A 175 28.20 22.10 12.85
CA LYS A 175 29.49 22.76 13.02
C LYS A 175 29.94 23.51 11.77
N ALA A 176 29.75 22.94 10.58
CA ALA A 176 30.09 23.60 9.32
C ALA A 176 29.24 24.86 9.08
N ILE A 177 27.95 24.82 9.44
CA ILE A 177 27.05 25.98 9.34
C ILE A 177 27.49 27.08 10.33
N ALA A 178 27.81 26.71 11.57
CA ALA A 178 28.28 27.65 12.58
C ALA A 178 29.61 28.31 12.19
N LEU A 179 30.56 27.54 11.62
CA LEU A 179 31.82 28.07 11.12
C LEU A 179 31.60 29.06 9.97
N SER A 180 30.68 28.72 9.05
CA SER A 180 30.31 29.58 7.92
C SER A 180 29.69 30.90 8.38
N LEU A 181 28.83 30.89 9.41
CA LEU A 181 28.29 32.11 10.01
C LEU A 181 29.37 32.94 10.72
N GLN A 182 30.29 32.30 11.42
CA GLN A 182 31.35 33.00 12.16
C GLN A 182 32.40 33.63 11.24
N GLU A 183 32.66 33.04 10.08
CA GLU A 183 33.50 33.63 9.03
C GLU A 183 32.82 34.79 8.31
N ALA A 184 31.48 34.75 8.14
CA ALA A 184 30.72 35.86 7.57
C ALA A 184 30.78 37.13 8.45
N ASP A 185 30.83 36.97 9.78
CA ASP A 185 30.93 38.10 10.73
C ASP A 185 32.35 38.66 10.90
N LYS A 186 33.39 37.94 10.46
CA LYS A 186 34.80 38.40 10.51
C LYS A 186 35.31 39.05 9.23
N ALA A 187 34.53 39.07 8.16
CA ALA A 187 34.90 39.76 6.92
C ALA A 187 34.79 41.30 7.07
N PRO A 188 35.83 42.09 6.72
CA PRO A 188 35.71 43.53 6.74
C PRO A 188 34.77 44.00 5.62
N LYS A 189 33.90 44.95 5.94
CA LYS A 189 32.97 45.59 5.00
C LYS A 189 33.74 46.34 3.91
N THR A 190 33.90 45.75 2.72
CA THR A 190 34.13 46.51 1.48
C THR A 190 33.43 45.90 0.27
N SER A 191 32.65 46.76 -0.38
CA SER A 191 32.15 46.76 -1.76
C SER A 191 31.13 45.70 -2.24
N LYS A 192 29.93 46.23 -2.47
CA LYS A 192 28.86 45.86 -3.42
C LYS A 192 29.26 44.92 -4.56
N LEU A 193 28.65 43.73 -4.58
CA LEU A 193 28.32 42.83 -5.71
C LEU A 193 27.79 41.58 -5.00
N TYR A 194 26.50 41.42 -4.76
CA TYR A 194 25.45 41.15 -5.74
C TYR A 194 24.14 41.74 -5.21
N GLN A 195 23.59 42.70 -5.95
CA GLN A 195 22.19 43.09 -5.76
C GLN A 195 21.50 42.94 -7.11
N SER A 196 20.41 42.18 -7.05
CA SER A 196 19.34 42.09 -8.05
C SER A 196 19.63 41.32 -9.33
N LEU A 197 19.02 40.13 -9.44
CA LEU A 197 18.04 39.88 -10.50
C LEU A 197 16.92 38.97 -9.96
N ASN A 198 15.93 39.61 -9.34
CA ASN A 198 14.57 39.08 -9.27
C ASN A 198 13.82 39.70 -10.45
N THR A 199 13.30 38.89 -11.39
CA THR A 199 12.14 39.14 -12.30
C THR A 199 12.25 38.19 -13.49
N THR A 200 11.23 37.72 -14.20
CA THR A 200 9.76 37.59 -14.10
C THR A 200 9.36 36.86 -15.41
N TYR A 201 8.25 36.12 -15.40
CA TYR A 201 7.66 35.37 -16.52
C TYR A 201 7.73 36.02 -17.92
N PRO A 202 7.82 35.24 -19.02
CA PRO A 202 7.73 35.78 -20.37
C PRO A 202 6.27 35.91 -20.81
N SER A 203 5.89 37.09 -21.31
CA SER A 203 4.71 37.25 -22.15
C SER A 203 5.06 38.05 -23.40
N THR A 204 4.47 37.58 -24.48
CA THR A 204 4.62 37.85 -25.91
C THR A 204 4.49 39.32 -26.33
N ASN A 205 5.23 39.76 -27.35
CA ASN A 205 4.65 39.89 -28.71
C ASN A 205 5.62 40.47 -29.74
N GLY A 206 5.49 39.94 -30.95
CA GLY A 206 6.29 40.26 -32.13
C GLY A 206 5.99 41.63 -32.72
N THR A 207 7.07 42.21 -33.23
CA THR A 207 7.20 43.46 -33.98
C THR A 207 6.45 43.43 -35.32
N SER A 208 5.71 44.50 -35.59
CA SER A 208 5.36 44.94 -36.94
C SER A 208 6.26 46.13 -37.29
N ASN A 209 6.89 46.11 -38.46
CA ASN A 209 7.50 47.31 -39.05
C ASN A 209 7.47 47.23 -40.57
N LYS A 210 6.90 48.29 -41.15
CA LYS A 210 7.15 48.93 -42.46
C LYS A 210 7.47 48.08 -43.68
#